data_AF-A0A2U3NQI4-F1
#
_entry.id   AF-A0A2U3NQI4-F1
#
_cell.length_a   1.000
_cell.length_b   1.000
_cell.length_c   1.000
_cell.angle_alpha   90.00
_cell.angle_beta   90.00
_cell.angle_gamma   90.00
#
_symmetry.space_group_name_H-M   'P 1'
#
loop_
_entity.id
_entity.type
_entity.pdbx_description
1 polymer ?
#
loop_
_entity_poly.entity_id
_entity_poly.type
_entity_poly.pdbx_seq_one_letter_code
_entity_poly.pdbx_strand_id
1 'polypeptide(L)'
;MWRISVRGHDGGRMSPAAIQGQAIFWAACLELLLVLMSVLMVANYRRAARGTLDRNAYVGIRLPMPQRSRQAWEAADRVAIRSAPVYVLFNAIMGAGLFAAAWHGWRLVVAFIGGAGFFVIAILMTWTSFKAGKAADAVDHDAGHRARPPSAVAQPAVIAVPTKPLSDRQKTVVAWVCAAVACGLTLFILGTIVYGYVLAQHQQLVPADHVGMRDATTLACWPRWYASQKAGFDWMLFGYGPVLILSMVVFVRAAMQRRPPQDFLVLAPGTVLVALPFVIAAGIHADSVARAITC
;
A
#
# COMPACT_ATOMS: atom_id res chain seq x y z
N MET A 1 55.67 -26.09 7.09
CA MET A 1 55.08 -25.39 5.92
C MET A 1 53.67 -25.92 5.73
N TRP A 2 52.67 -25.30 6.37
CA TRP A 2 51.28 -25.77 6.39
C TRP A 2 50.47 -24.98 5.35
N ARG A 3 50.07 -25.66 4.28
CA ARG A 3 49.21 -25.09 3.23
C ARG A 3 47.76 -25.25 3.71
N ILE A 4 47.22 -24.21 4.36
CA ILE A 4 45.82 -24.15 4.75
C ILE A 4 45.00 -24.05 3.46
N SER A 5 44.46 -25.19 3.01
CA SER A 5 43.45 -25.23 1.96
C SER A 5 42.16 -24.70 2.55
N VAL A 6 41.90 -23.41 2.33
CA VAL A 6 40.58 -22.81 2.58
C VAL A 6 39.64 -23.44 1.55
N ARG A 7 38.95 -24.51 1.95
CA ARG A 7 37.76 -25.00 1.24
C ARG A 7 36.82 -23.81 1.14
N GLY A 8 36.68 -23.25 -0.04
CA GLY A 8 35.67 -22.24 -0.33
C GLY A 8 34.34 -22.78 0.12
N HIS A 9 33.77 -22.18 1.18
CA HIS A 9 32.37 -22.33 1.46
C HIS A 9 31.67 -21.63 0.30
N ASP A 10 31.17 -22.40 -0.67
CA ASP A 10 30.23 -21.93 -1.67
C ASP A 10 28.97 -21.48 -0.93
N GLY A 11 29.05 -20.30 -0.31
CA GLY A 11 27.99 -19.69 0.46
C GLY A 11 26.82 -19.52 -0.49
N GLY A 12 25.84 -20.41 -0.37
CA GLY A 12 24.83 -20.73 -1.39
C GLY A 12 24.18 -19.50 -1.99
N ARG A 13 24.83 -18.92 -3.00
CA ARG A 13 24.28 -17.81 -3.78
C ARG A 13 23.04 -18.36 -4.42
N MET A 14 21.89 -17.78 -4.07
CA MET A 14 20.64 -18.11 -4.75
C MET A 14 20.92 -18.04 -6.25
N SER A 15 20.64 -19.14 -6.94
CA SER A 15 20.81 -19.18 -8.39
C SER A 15 20.00 -18.03 -9.00
N PRO A 16 20.47 -17.41 -10.10
CA PRO A 16 19.71 -16.37 -10.80
C PRO A 16 18.25 -16.79 -11.08
N ALA A 17 18.03 -18.09 -11.34
CA ALA A 17 16.71 -18.69 -11.49
C ALA A 17 15.84 -18.61 -10.22
N ALA A 18 16.41 -18.85 -9.03
CA ALA A 18 15.69 -18.69 -7.77
C ALA A 18 15.33 -17.21 -7.50
N ILE A 19 16.21 -16.28 -7.87
CA ILE A 19 15.97 -14.84 -7.75
C ILE A 19 14.82 -14.38 -8.63
N GLN A 20 14.86 -14.80 -9.89
CA GLN A 20 13.82 -14.52 -10.87
C GLN A 20 12.49 -15.18 -10.47
N GLY A 21 12.50 -16.43 -10.00
CA GLY A 21 11.31 -17.14 -9.54
C GLY A 21 10.61 -16.44 -8.38
N GLN A 22 11.37 -15.95 -7.40
CA GLN A 22 10.80 -15.15 -6.30
C GLN A 22 10.23 -13.82 -6.82
N ALA A 23 10.91 -13.13 -7.73
CA ALA A 23 10.41 -11.87 -8.30
C ALA A 23 9.08 -12.09 -9.08
N ILE A 24 8.99 -13.16 -9.87
CA ILE A 24 7.79 -13.53 -10.63
C ILE A 24 6.64 -13.87 -9.68
N PHE A 25 6.90 -14.63 -8.61
CA PHE A 25 5.89 -14.92 -7.60
C PHE A 25 5.31 -13.64 -6.99
N TRP A 26 6.18 -12.70 -6.58
CA TRP A 26 5.74 -11.42 -6.01
C TRP A 26 4.96 -10.58 -7.01
N ALA A 27 5.44 -10.46 -8.24
CA ALA A 27 4.74 -9.75 -9.31
C ALA A 27 3.34 -10.34 -9.55
N ALA A 28 3.22 -11.66 -9.62
CA ALA A 28 1.94 -12.34 -9.81
C ALA A 28 0.97 -12.10 -8.64
N CYS A 29 1.44 -12.16 -7.39
CA CYS A 29 0.60 -11.88 -6.23
C CYS A 29 0.10 -10.43 -6.19
N LEU A 30 0.98 -9.46 -6.47
CA LEU A 30 0.63 -8.03 -6.49
C LEU A 30 -0.36 -7.72 -7.63
N GLU A 31 -0.10 -8.25 -8.81
CA GLU A 31 -0.97 -8.07 -9.98
C GLU A 31 -2.33 -8.72 -9.76
N LEU A 32 -2.38 -9.95 -9.24
CA LEU A 32 -3.63 -10.62 -8.91
C LEU A 32 -4.49 -9.79 -7.94
N LEU A 33 -3.86 -9.19 -6.93
CA LEU A 33 -4.55 -8.35 -5.97
C LEU A 33 -5.12 -7.08 -6.63
N LEU A 34 -4.35 -6.39 -7.47
CA LEU A 34 -4.80 -5.21 -8.23
C LEU A 34 -5.93 -5.54 -9.21
N VAL A 35 -5.82 -6.66 -9.92
CA VAL A 35 -6.85 -7.18 -10.83
C VAL A 35 -8.13 -7.49 -10.06
N LEU A 36 -8.04 -8.22 -8.95
CA LEU A 36 -9.21 -8.59 -8.14
C LEU A 36 -9.92 -7.34 -7.61
N MET A 37 -9.17 -6.36 -7.09
CA MET A 37 -9.74 -5.09 -6.63
C MET A 37 -10.48 -4.35 -7.75
N SER A 38 -9.88 -4.21 -8.92
CA SER A 38 -10.49 -3.54 -10.07
C SER A 38 -11.72 -4.28 -10.58
N VAL A 39 -11.68 -5.62 -10.67
CA VAL A 39 -12.82 -6.44 -11.10
C VAL A 39 -13.99 -6.29 -10.13
N LEU A 40 -13.75 -6.41 -8.82
CA LEU A 40 -14.80 -6.26 -7.80
C LEU A 40 -15.43 -4.86 -7.86
N MET A 41 -14.60 -3.82 -8.00
CA MET A 41 -15.07 -2.45 -8.10
C MET A 41 -15.91 -2.21 -9.37
N VAL A 42 -15.42 -2.63 -10.54
CA VAL A 42 -16.12 -2.49 -11.82
C VAL A 42 -17.42 -3.30 -11.83
N ALA A 43 -17.41 -4.52 -11.28
CA ALA A 43 -18.61 -5.34 -11.15
C ALA A 43 -19.66 -4.64 -10.27
N ASN A 44 -19.24 -4.05 -9.15
CA ASN A 44 -20.12 -3.29 -8.26
C ASN A 44 -20.71 -2.06 -8.96
N TYR A 45 -19.90 -1.26 -9.65
CA TYR A 45 -20.39 -0.11 -10.42
C TYR A 45 -21.34 -0.53 -11.54
N ARG A 46 -21.07 -1.64 -12.22
CA ARG A 46 -21.93 -2.16 -13.29
C ARG A 46 -23.30 -2.60 -12.77
N ARG A 47 -23.34 -3.26 -11.61
CA ARG A 47 -24.60 -3.66 -10.97
C ARG A 47 -25.39 -2.45 -10.48
N ALA A 48 -24.72 -1.48 -9.85
CA ALA A 48 -25.33 -0.23 -9.40
C ALA A 48 -25.89 0.60 -10.57
N ALA A 49 -25.11 0.77 -11.64
CA ALA A 49 -25.54 1.51 -12.84
C ALA A 49 -26.73 0.85 -13.58
N ARG A 50 -26.94 -0.46 -13.41
CA ARG A 50 -28.10 -1.19 -13.95
C ARG A 50 -29.31 -1.18 -13.01
N GLY A 51 -29.18 -0.60 -11.83
CA GLY A 51 -30.22 -0.63 -10.79
C GLY A 51 -30.52 -2.02 -10.23
N THR A 52 -29.63 -3.00 -10.44
CA THR A 52 -29.78 -4.37 -9.91
C THR A 52 -29.12 -4.57 -8.55
N LEU A 53 -28.38 -3.57 -8.12
CA LEU A 53 -27.92 -3.45 -6.75
C LEU A 53 -28.88 -2.48 -6.06
N ASP A 54 -29.32 -2.78 -4.84
CA ASP A 54 -30.05 -1.79 -4.05
C ASP A 54 -29.10 -0.72 -3.52
N ARG A 55 -29.61 0.50 -3.33
CA ARG A 55 -28.88 1.58 -2.67
C ARG A 55 -28.46 1.08 -1.29
N ASN A 56 -27.16 0.87 -1.16
CA ASN A 56 -26.59 0.19 -0.02
C ASN A 56 -25.35 0.97 0.44
N ALA A 57 -25.30 1.26 1.73
CA ALA A 57 -24.17 1.94 2.37
C ALA A 57 -22.83 1.15 2.26
N TYR A 58 -22.87 -0.13 1.89
CA TYR A 58 -21.74 -1.04 1.84
C TYR A 58 -21.11 -1.18 0.44
N VAL A 59 -21.86 -0.92 -0.65
CA VAL A 59 -21.41 -1.22 -2.02
C VAL A 59 -21.71 -0.03 -2.95
N GLY A 60 -20.74 0.38 -3.76
CA GLY A 60 -20.85 1.54 -4.67
C GLY A 60 -20.23 2.83 -4.11
N ILE A 61 -20.46 3.95 -4.81
CA ILE A 61 -19.87 5.26 -4.45
C ILE A 61 -20.58 5.86 -3.22
N ARG A 62 -19.83 5.99 -2.12
CA ARG A 62 -20.34 6.39 -0.80
C ARG A 62 -20.35 7.90 -0.55
N LEU A 63 -20.68 8.68 -1.58
CA LEU A 63 -20.80 10.13 -1.42
C LEU A 63 -22.22 10.52 -0.97
N PRO A 64 -22.38 11.61 -0.18
CA PRO A 64 -23.70 12.05 0.29
C PRO A 64 -24.66 12.37 -0.86
N MET A 65 -24.15 12.97 -1.94
CA MET A 65 -24.95 13.44 -3.09
C MET A 65 -25.62 12.27 -3.83
N PRO A 66 -24.90 11.21 -4.27
CA PRO A 66 -25.53 10.03 -4.86
C PRO A 66 -26.60 9.37 -3.98
N GLN A 67 -26.53 9.48 -2.66
CA GLN A 67 -27.49 8.78 -1.79
C GLN A 67 -28.86 9.47 -1.68
N ARG A 68 -29.00 10.74 -2.08
CA ARG A 68 -30.25 11.51 -1.94
C ARG A 68 -31.41 10.93 -2.71
N SER A 69 -31.19 10.54 -3.96
CA SER A 69 -32.22 9.98 -4.83
C SER A 69 -31.70 8.77 -5.60
N ARG A 70 -32.61 7.90 -6.05
CA ARG A 70 -32.24 6.75 -6.89
C ARG A 70 -31.60 7.20 -8.21
N GLN A 71 -32.11 8.30 -8.77
CA GLN A 71 -31.59 8.87 -10.02
C GLN A 71 -30.16 9.43 -9.84
N ALA A 72 -29.88 10.13 -8.73
CA ALA A 72 -28.54 10.62 -8.42
C ALA A 72 -27.54 9.47 -8.21
N TRP A 73 -27.98 8.38 -7.56
CA TRP A 73 -27.18 7.18 -7.37
C TRP A 73 -26.81 6.51 -8.71
N GLU A 74 -27.82 6.24 -9.54
CA GLU A 74 -27.61 5.62 -10.85
C GLU A 74 -26.79 6.52 -11.80
N ALA A 75 -26.90 7.84 -11.69
CA ALA A 75 -26.07 8.78 -12.46
C ALA A 75 -24.60 8.76 -12.02
N ALA A 76 -24.35 8.74 -10.70
CA ALA A 76 -23.02 8.63 -10.12
C ALA A 76 -22.32 7.33 -10.55
N ASP A 77 -23.01 6.19 -10.41
CA ASP A 77 -22.45 4.89 -10.79
C ASP A 77 -22.29 4.73 -12.31
N ARG A 78 -23.12 5.40 -13.13
CA ARG A 78 -22.91 5.48 -14.59
C ARG A 78 -21.64 6.26 -14.96
N VAL A 79 -21.27 7.28 -14.19
CA VAL A 79 -19.97 7.96 -14.38
C VAL A 79 -18.82 7.11 -13.85
N ALA A 80 -19.03 6.41 -12.74
CA ALA A 80 -18.05 5.47 -12.19
C ALA A 80 -17.68 4.36 -13.17
N ILE A 81 -18.67 3.70 -13.78
CA ILE A 81 -18.41 2.61 -14.73
C ILE A 81 -17.71 3.10 -16.00
N ARG A 82 -17.92 4.36 -16.41
CA ARG A 82 -17.15 4.98 -17.52
C ARG A 82 -15.67 5.12 -17.22
N SER A 83 -15.26 5.07 -15.95
CA SER A 83 -13.84 5.01 -15.57
C SER A 83 -13.24 3.60 -15.56
N ALA A 84 -14.04 2.55 -15.77
CA ALA A 84 -13.54 1.17 -15.83
C ALA A 84 -12.40 0.94 -16.83
N PRO A 85 -12.43 1.50 -18.07
CA PRO A 85 -11.31 1.35 -19.00
C PRO A 85 -10.00 1.89 -18.46
N VAL A 86 -10.04 2.95 -17.64
CA VAL A 86 -8.83 3.53 -17.01
C VAL A 86 -8.22 2.55 -16.01
N TYR A 87 -9.05 1.89 -15.19
CA TYR A 87 -8.57 0.88 -14.25
C TYR A 87 -8.01 -0.37 -14.95
N VAL A 88 -8.64 -0.80 -16.05
CA VAL A 88 -8.15 -1.91 -16.87
C VAL A 88 -6.82 -1.56 -17.52
N LEU A 89 -6.71 -0.37 -18.13
CA LEU A 89 -5.47 0.11 -18.73
C LEU A 89 -4.36 0.25 -17.68
N PHE A 90 -4.68 0.82 -16.52
CA PHE A 90 -3.76 0.93 -15.41
C PHE A 90 -3.24 -0.43 -14.97
N ASN A 91 -4.13 -1.41 -14.72
CA ASN A 91 -3.70 -2.76 -14.35
C ASN A 91 -2.85 -3.39 -15.45
N ALA A 92 -3.19 -3.24 -16.74
CA ALA A 92 -2.38 -3.76 -17.83
C ALA A 92 -0.96 -3.16 -17.85
N ILE A 93 -0.83 -1.85 -17.65
CA ILE A 93 0.46 -1.16 -17.56
C ILE A 93 1.24 -1.64 -16.33
N MET A 94 0.57 -1.74 -15.18
CA MET A 94 1.17 -2.23 -13.93
C MET A 94 1.65 -3.67 -14.07
N GLY A 95 0.82 -4.57 -14.60
CA GLY A 95 1.16 -5.96 -14.86
C GLY A 95 2.34 -6.07 -15.81
N ALA A 96 2.34 -5.35 -16.93
CA ALA A 96 3.48 -5.34 -17.85
C ALA A 96 4.77 -4.87 -17.17
N GLY A 97 4.71 -3.81 -16.35
CA GLY A 97 5.86 -3.30 -15.60
C GLY A 97 6.36 -4.27 -14.52
N LEU A 98 5.45 -4.88 -13.76
CA LEU A 98 5.76 -5.89 -12.74
C LEU A 98 6.41 -7.13 -13.36
N PHE A 99 5.83 -7.65 -14.45
CA PHE A 99 6.36 -8.82 -15.14
C PHE A 99 7.70 -8.55 -15.82
N ALA A 100 7.88 -7.38 -16.45
CA ALA A 100 9.17 -6.99 -17.04
C ALA A 100 10.26 -6.89 -15.95
N ALA A 101 9.99 -6.20 -14.85
CA ALA A 101 10.94 -6.11 -13.73
C ALA A 101 11.23 -7.48 -13.10
N ALA A 102 10.21 -8.32 -12.95
CA ALA A 102 10.37 -9.67 -12.41
C ALA A 102 11.18 -10.59 -13.34
N TRP A 103 11.01 -10.46 -14.67
CA TRP A 103 11.74 -11.23 -15.65
C TRP A 103 13.25 -10.96 -15.58
N HIS A 104 13.65 -9.73 -15.28
CA HIS A 104 15.04 -9.35 -15.04
C HIS A 104 15.53 -9.65 -13.60
N GLY A 105 14.68 -10.24 -12.75
CA GLY A 105 15.01 -10.56 -11.36
C GLY A 105 15.10 -9.33 -10.44
N TRP A 106 14.57 -8.17 -10.84
CA TRP A 106 14.65 -6.90 -10.11
C TRP A 106 13.60 -6.80 -9.00
N ARG A 107 13.79 -7.56 -7.93
CA ARG A 107 12.82 -7.70 -6.83
C ARG A 107 12.41 -6.38 -6.18
N LEU A 108 13.37 -5.48 -5.97
CA LEU A 108 13.10 -4.16 -5.38
C LEU A 108 12.27 -3.28 -6.31
N VAL A 109 12.51 -3.38 -7.62
CA VAL A 109 11.73 -2.66 -8.63
C VAL A 109 10.30 -3.21 -8.65
N VAL A 110 10.11 -4.53 -8.58
CA VAL A 110 8.79 -5.16 -8.46
C VAL A 110 8.04 -4.65 -7.23
N ALA A 111 8.70 -4.62 -6.07
CA ALA A 111 8.12 -4.09 -4.84
C ALA A 111 7.74 -2.60 -4.95
N PHE A 112 8.64 -1.78 -5.50
CA PHE A 112 8.41 -0.35 -5.68
C PHE A 112 7.25 -0.08 -6.64
N ILE A 113 7.22 -0.75 -7.79
CA ILE A 113 6.12 -0.69 -8.76
C ILE A 113 4.81 -1.11 -8.08
N GLY A 114 4.80 -2.24 -7.38
CA GLY A 114 3.60 -2.70 -6.66
C GLY A 114 3.07 -1.69 -5.65
N GLY A 115 3.95 -1.15 -4.79
CA GLY A 115 3.60 -0.12 -3.81
C GLY A 115 3.09 1.17 -4.45
N ALA A 116 3.79 1.68 -5.48
CA ALA A 116 3.36 2.85 -6.24
C ALA A 116 2.01 2.61 -6.93
N GLY A 117 1.76 1.39 -7.41
CA GLY A 117 0.50 0.99 -8.00
C GLY A 117 -0.68 1.14 -7.03
N PHE A 118 -0.51 0.72 -5.77
CA PHE A 118 -1.52 0.92 -4.73
C PHE A 118 -1.78 2.39 -4.40
N PHE A 119 -0.77 3.24 -4.55
CA PHE A 119 -0.98 4.68 -4.37
C PHE A 119 -1.77 5.29 -5.55
N VAL A 120 -1.43 4.93 -6.78
CA VAL A 120 -2.13 5.41 -7.99
C VAL A 120 -3.58 4.94 -8.03
N ILE A 121 -3.87 3.68 -7.67
CA ILE A 121 -5.26 3.19 -7.60
C ILE A 121 -6.08 3.99 -6.58
N ALA A 122 -5.51 4.39 -5.44
CA ALA A 122 -6.20 5.21 -4.45
C ALA A 122 -6.50 6.63 -4.97
N ILE A 123 -5.58 7.23 -5.74
CA ILE A 123 -5.82 8.51 -6.43
C ILE A 123 -6.96 8.37 -7.45
N LEU A 124 -6.92 7.32 -8.28
CA LEU A 124 -7.98 7.04 -9.26
C LEU A 124 -9.34 6.87 -8.59
N MET A 125 -9.41 6.15 -7.46
CA MET A 125 -10.65 5.99 -6.69
C MET A 125 -11.19 7.34 -6.18
N THR A 126 -10.31 8.21 -5.70
CA THR A 126 -10.68 9.55 -5.24
C THR A 126 -11.21 10.40 -6.40
N TRP A 127 -10.54 10.36 -7.55
CA TRP A 127 -10.94 11.06 -8.76
C TRP A 127 -12.28 10.55 -9.31
N THR A 128 -12.50 9.23 -9.37
CA THR A 128 -13.78 8.63 -9.77
C THR A 128 -14.89 9.07 -8.84
N SER A 129 -14.63 9.07 -7.52
CA SER A 129 -15.58 9.55 -6.52
C SER A 129 -15.94 11.02 -6.77
N PHE A 130 -14.97 11.90 -6.96
CA PHE A 130 -15.21 13.31 -7.25
C PHE A 130 -16.09 13.52 -8.49
N LYS A 131 -15.79 12.82 -9.60
CA LYS A 131 -16.61 12.88 -10.83
C LYS A 131 -18.04 12.38 -10.60
N ALA A 132 -18.19 11.31 -9.86
CA ALA A 132 -19.50 10.76 -9.52
C ALA A 132 -20.32 11.70 -8.62
N GLY A 133 -19.66 12.41 -7.69
CA GLY A 133 -20.28 13.46 -6.87
C GLY A 133 -20.86 14.58 -7.72
N LYS A 134 -20.09 15.08 -8.70
CA LYS A 134 -20.58 16.09 -9.66
C LYS A 134 -21.77 15.61 -10.49
N ALA A 135 -21.75 14.35 -10.92
CA ALA A 135 -22.83 13.77 -11.71
C ALA A 135 -24.13 13.64 -10.90
N ALA A 136 -24.04 13.26 -9.62
CA ALA A 136 -25.18 13.22 -8.72
C ALA A 136 -25.78 14.61 -8.48
N ASP A 137 -24.94 15.62 -8.29
CA ASP A 137 -25.35 17.01 -8.04
C ASP A 137 -26.13 17.62 -9.21
N ALA A 138 -25.71 17.33 -10.45
CA ALA A 138 -26.40 17.80 -11.65
C ALA A 138 -27.85 17.29 -11.75
N VAL A 139 -28.11 16.05 -11.31
CA VAL A 139 -29.47 15.47 -11.33
C VAL A 139 -30.39 16.14 -10.31
N ASP A 140 -29.84 16.53 -9.15
CA ASP A 140 -30.62 17.20 -8.08
C ASP A 140 -31.08 18.61 -8.51
N HIS A 141 -30.20 19.34 -9.22
CA HIS A 141 -30.51 20.67 -9.75
C HIS A 141 -31.62 20.64 -10.81
N ASP A 142 -31.56 19.69 -11.75
CA ASP A 142 -32.60 19.52 -12.78
C ASP A 142 -33.97 19.15 -12.19
N ALA A 143 -33.98 18.32 -11.14
CA ALA A 143 -35.21 17.97 -10.44
C ALA A 143 -35.80 19.18 -9.69
N GLY A 144 -34.97 20.01 -9.06
CA GLY A 144 -35.38 21.23 -8.37
C GLY A 144 -36.00 22.28 -9.29
N HIS A 145 -35.49 22.44 -10.52
CA HIS A 145 -36.05 23.38 -11.50
C HIS A 145 -37.41 22.95 -12.05
N ARG A 146 -37.68 21.64 -12.17
CA ARG A 146 -38.98 21.14 -12.64
C ARG A 146 -40.06 21.14 -11.57
N ALA A 147 -39.69 21.11 -10.29
CA ALA A 147 -40.62 20.95 -9.18
C ALA A 147 -41.01 22.26 -8.44
N ARG A 148 -40.48 23.43 -8.84
CA ARG A 148 -40.65 24.69 -8.09
C ARG A 148 -41.78 25.56 -8.67
N PRO A 149 -42.97 25.65 -8.06
CA PRO A 149 -43.88 26.76 -8.31
C PRO A 149 -43.23 28.08 -7.81
N PRO A 150 -43.54 29.23 -8.44
CA PRO A 150 -42.98 30.52 -8.06
C PRO A 150 -43.49 30.91 -6.67
N SER A 151 -42.59 31.46 -5.84
CA SER A 151 -42.80 32.05 -4.50
C SER A 151 -42.34 31.18 -3.33
N ALA A 152 -41.10 31.40 -2.88
CA ALA A 152 -40.74 31.53 -1.47
C ALA A 152 -39.27 31.97 -1.36
N VAL A 153 -39.05 33.06 -0.65
CA VAL A 153 -37.78 33.71 -0.35
C VAL A 153 -36.70 32.69 0.03
N ALA A 154 -35.59 32.68 -0.70
CA ALA A 154 -34.48 31.78 -0.46
C ALA A 154 -33.77 32.16 0.83
N GLN A 155 -33.97 31.37 1.89
CA GLN A 155 -33.06 31.38 3.04
C GLN A 155 -31.69 30.85 2.57
N PRO A 156 -30.57 31.47 3.00
CA PRO A 156 -29.24 30.97 2.71
C PRO A 156 -29.12 29.57 3.33
N ALA A 157 -29.10 28.56 2.47
CA ALA A 157 -28.89 27.18 2.86
C ALA A 157 -27.50 27.07 3.46
N VAL A 158 -27.42 27.11 4.80
CA VAL A 158 -26.25 26.66 5.53
C VAL A 158 -25.99 25.23 5.04
N ILE A 159 -24.91 25.05 4.28
CA ILE A 159 -24.47 23.73 3.81
C ILE A 159 -24.08 22.97 5.08
N ALA A 160 -25.04 22.30 5.69
CA ALA A 160 -24.79 21.35 6.76
C ALA A 160 -23.93 20.26 6.15
N VAL A 161 -22.62 20.30 6.44
CA VAL A 161 -21.71 19.19 6.15
C VAL A 161 -22.37 17.95 6.75
N PRO A 162 -22.81 16.97 5.94
CA PRO A 162 -23.54 15.84 6.47
C PRO A 162 -22.55 14.99 7.27
N THR A 163 -22.43 15.25 8.56
CA THR A 163 -21.67 14.46 9.53
C THR A 163 -22.45 13.22 9.92
N LYS A 164 -23.16 12.60 8.96
CA LYS A 164 -23.93 11.39 9.25
C LYS A 164 -22.91 10.34 9.72
N PRO A 165 -22.94 9.94 11.01
CA PRO A 165 -21.95 9.03 11.53
C PRO A 165 -22.02 7.73 10.74
N LEU A 166 -20.85 7.19 10.37
CA LEU A 166 -20.77 5.90 9.67
C LEU A 166 -21.61 4.86 10.41
N SER A 167 -22.32 4.01 9.67
CA SER A 167 -23.05 2.90 10.30
C SER A 167 -22.06 1.93 10.96
N ASP A 168 -22.49 1.21 11.99
CA ASP A 168 -21.56 0.34 12.75
C ASP A 168 -20.95 -0.78 11.90
N ARG A 169 -21.70 -1.27 10.91
CA ARG A 169 -21.19 -2.24 9.93
C ARG A 169 -20.18 -1.59 8.96
N GLN A 170 -20.34 -0.30 8.61
CA GLN A 170 -19.35 0.42 7.81
C GLN A 170 -18.05 0.66 8.58
N LYS A 171 -18.15 1.09 9.85
CA LYS A 171 -16.98 1.23 10.74
C LYS A 171 -16.21 -0.08 10.81
N THR A 172 -16.94 -1.19 10.98
CA THR A 172 -16.36 -2.54 11.04
C THR A 172 -15.61 -2.89 9.75
N VAL A 173 -16.23 -2.71 8.58
CA VAL A 173 -15.58 -3.03 7.29
C VAL A 173 -14.34 -2.17 7.05
N VAL A 174 -14.42 -0.85 7.29
CA VAL A 174 -13.28 0.05 7.13
C VAL A 174 -12.14 -0.34 8.07
N ALA A 175 -12.45 -0.64 9.33
CA ALA A 175 -11.46 -1.07 10.31
C ALA A 175 -10.73 -2.35 9.89
N TRP A 176 -11.45 -3.36 9.35
CA TRP A 176 -10.84 -4.58 8.84
C TRP A 176 -9.98 -4.35 7.58
N VAL A 177 -10.40 -3.46 6.67
CA VAL A 177 -9.59 -3.09 5.49
C VAL A 177 -8.29 -2.42 5.95
N CYS A 178 -8.37 -1.45 6.87
CA CYS A 178 -7.19 -0.80 7.43
C CYS A 178 -6.25 -1.79 8.11
N ALA A 179 -6.79 -2.72 8.91
CA ALA A 179 -6.00 -3.76 9.55
C ALA A 179 -5.33 -4.69 8.53
N ALA A 180 -6.05 -5.13 7.49
CA ALA A 180 -5.49 -5.98 6.44
C ALA A 180 -4.34 -5.30 5.68
N VAL A 181 -4.51 -4.02 5.31
CA VAL A 181 -3.45 -3.21 4.67
C VAL A 181 -2.24 -3.07 5.59
N ALA A 182 -2.46 -2.75 6.88
CA ALA A 182 -1.38 -2.63 7.85
C ALA A 182 -0.63 -3.96 8.07
N CYS A 183 -1.35 -5.08 8.12
CA CYS A 183 -0.76 -6.42 8.19
C CYS A 183 0.10 -6.72 6.95
N GLY A 184 -0.46 -6.48 5.74
CA GLY A 184 0.26 -6.70 4.49
C GLY A 184 1.54 -5.88 4.40
N LEU A 185 1.46 -4.58 4.73
CA LEU A 185 2.63 -3.70 4.74
C LEU A 185 3.67 -4.13 5.78
N THR A 186 3.22 -4.53 6.97
CA THR A 186 4.10 -5.03 8.04
C THR A 186 4.87 -6.27 7.59
N LEU A 187 4.17 -7.29 7.07
CA LEU A 187 4.78 -8.51 6.59
C LEU A 187 5.75 -8.25 5.43
N PHE A 188 5.40 -7.31 4.55
CA PHE A 188 6.27 -6.89 3.46
C PHE A 188 7.57 -6.24 3.96
N ILE A 189 7.47 -5.26 4.87
CA ILE A 189 8.65 -4.58 5.44
C ILE A 189 9.53 -5.59 6.20
N LEU A 190 8.92 -6.41 7.06
CA LEU A 190 9.64 -7.42 7.84
C LEU A 190 10.33 -8.45 6.94
N GLY A 191 9.64 -8.94 5.91
CA GLY A 191 10.22 -9.85 4.92
C GLY A 191 11.41 -9.23 4.19
N THR A 192 11.33 -7.93 3.86
CA THR A 192 12.44 -7.21 3.22
C THR A 192 13.65 -7.06 4.15
N ILE A 193 13.43 -6.78 5.44
CA ILE A 193 14.48 -6.71 6.47
C ILE A 193 15.16 -8.08 6.64
N VAL A 194 14.37 -9.15 6.82
CA VAL A 194 14.90 -10.53 6.96
C VAL A 194 15.68 -10.94 5.72
N TYR A 195 15.15 -10.65 4.54
CA TYR A 195 15.82 -10.97 3.28
C TYR A 195 17.17 -10.23 3.14
N GLY A 196 17.20 -8.92 3.43
CA GLY A 196 18.42 -8.13 3.45
C GLY A 196 19.44 -8.64 4.47
N TYR A 197 18.97 -9.02 5.66
CA TYR A 197 19.80 -9.61 6.71
C TYR A 197 20.48 -10.92 6.25
N VAL A 198 19.71 -11.84 5.66
CA VAL A 198 20.22 -13.12 5.15
C VAL A 198 21.25 -12.90 4.03
N LEU A 199 20.99 -11.98 3.10
CA LEU A 199 21.95 -11.63 2.07
C LEU A 199 23.25 -11.03 2.64
N ALA A 200 23.15 -10.19 3.68
CA ALA A 200 24.31 -9.60 4.34
C ALA A 200 25.14 -10.68 5.08
N GLN A 201 24.47 -11.59 5.79
CA GLN A 201 25.09 -12.73 6.48
C GLN A 201 25.90 -13.62 5.52
N HIS A 202 25.35 -13.91 4.34
CA HIS A 202 26.01 -14.78 3.36
C HIS A 202 26.95 -14.04 2.39
N GLN A 203 27.22 -12.75 2.63
CA GLN A 203 28.06 -11.93 1.75
C GLN A 203 27.58 -11.94 0.28
N GLN A 204 26.26 -11.87 0.08
CA GLN A 204 25.60 -11.87 -1.24
C GLN A 204 24.92 -10.55 -1.57
N LEU A 205 24.83 -9.63 -0.59
CA LEU A 205 24.27 -8.32 -0.80
C LEU A 205 25.25 -7.45 -1.60
N VAL A 206 24.95 -7.18 -2.87
CA VAL A 206 25.80 -6.35 -3.72
C VAL A 206 25.61 -4.87 -3.35
N PRO A 207 26.71 -4.08 -3.19
CA PRO A 207 26.64 -2.63 -3.08
C PRO A 207 25.85 -2.05 -4.25
N ALA A 208 24.79 -1.33 -3.93
CA ALA A 208 23.93 -0.69 -4.90
C ALA A 208 23.54 0.69 -4.40
N ASP A 209 23.46 1.65 -5.32
CA ASP A 209 23.21 3.07 -4.99
C ASP A 209 21.85 3.33 -4.33
N HIS A 210 20.99 2.32 -4.24
CA HIS A 210 19.61 2.41 -3.75
C HIS A 210 19.28 1.41 -2.64
N VAL A 211 20.24 0.61 -2.15
CA VAL A 211 20.00 -0.43 -1.12
C VAL A 211 20.96 -0.27 0.05
N GLY A 212 20.50 -0.54 1.27
CA GLY A 212 21.36 -0.66 2.45
C GLY A 212 21.76 0.65 3.13
N MET A 213 22.48 0.51 4.25
CA MET A 213 23.07 1.61 5.02
C MET A 213 24.32 2.11 4.29
N ARG A 214 24.26 3.32 3.72
CA ARG A 214 25.29 3.87 2.84
C ARG A 214 25.99 5.04 3.51
N ASP A 215 27.29 4.88 3.69
CA ASP A 215 28.25 5.94 4.01
C ASP A 215 29.56 5.68 3.24
N ALA A 216 30.37 6.72 3.03
CA ALA A 216 31.68 6.63 2.38
C ALA A 216 32.57 5.56 3.05
N THR A 217 32.46 5.40 4.38
CA THR A 217 33.15 4.37 5.16
C THR A 217 32.70 2.96 4.79
N THR A 218 31.38 2.74 4.64
CA THR A 218 30.78 1.44 4.34
C THR A 218 31.07 0.94 2.93
N LEU A 219 31.26 1.87 1.98
CA LEU A 219 31.53 1.56 0.57
C LEU A 219 33.02 1.42 0.24
N ALA A 220 33.92 1.67 1.21
CA ALA A 220 35.36 1.67 0.98
C ALA A 220 35.93 0.29 0.57
N CYS A 221 35.38 -0.80 1.11
CA CYS A 221 35.76 -2.16 0.73
C CYS A 221 34.66 -3.18 1.09
N TRP A 222 34.70 -4.36 0.45
CA TRP A 222 33.71 -5.42 0.64
C TRP A 222 33.52 -5.89 2.10
N PRO A 223 34.58 -6.12 2.90
CA PRO A 223 34.41 -6.51 4.31
C PRO A 223 33.62 -5.49 5.13
N ARG A 224 33.90 -4.19 4.94
CA ARG A 224 33.17 -3.10 5.62
C ARG A 224 31.71 -3.05 5.22
N TRP A 225 31.43 -3.20 3.93
CA TRP A 225 30.07 -3.26 3.41
C TRP A 225 29.26 -4.37 4.08
N TYR A 226 29.75 -5.61 4.06
CA TYR A 226 28.98 -6.73 4.64
C TYR A 226 28.83 -6.61 6.15
N ALA A 227 29.86 -6.15 6.86
CA ALA A 227 29.79 -5.94 8.30
C ALA A 227 28.78 -4.84 8.66
N SER A 228 28.76 -3.72 7.92
CA SER A 228 27.82 -2.63 8.15
C SER A 228 26.38 -3.04 7.86
N GLN A 229 26.12 -3.72 6.73
CA GLN A 229 24.78 -4.17 6.37
C GLN A 229 24.26 -5.19 7.39
N LYS A 230 25.09 -6.14 7.82
CA LYS A 230 24.71 -7.11 8.85
C LYS A 230 24.31 -6.40 10.15
N ALA A 231 25.12 -5.46 10.61
CA ALA A 231 24.87 -4.70 11.83
C ALA A 231 23.60 -3.83 11.74
N GLY A 232 23.40 -3.15 10.61
CA GLY A 232 22.21 -2.33 10.38
C GLY A 232 20.94 -3.18 10.28
N PHE A 233 20.97 -4.30 9.56
CA PHE A 233 19.81 -5.20 9.47
C PHE A 233 19.52 -5.93 10.79
N ASP A 234 20.52 -6.26 11.61
CA ASP A 234 20.30 -6.79 12.97
C ASP A 234 19.47 -5.80 13.82
N TRP A 235 19.84 -4.51 13.82
CA TRP A 235 19.09 -3.47 14.52
C TRP A 235 17.67 -3.30 13.98
N MET A 236 17.50 -3.35 12.66
CA MET A 236 16.16 -3.27 12.06
C MET A 236 15.31 -4.50 12.40
N LEU A 237 15.91 -5.69 12.41
CA LEU A 237 15.20 -6.94 12.67
C LEU A 237 14.82 -7.08 14.14
N PHE A 238 15.75 -6.85 15.06
CA PHE A 238 15.55 -7.07 16.49
C PHE A 238 15.07 -5.83 17.24
N GLY A 239 15.33 -4.62 16.71
CA GLY A 239 14.79 -3.38 17.24
C GLY A 239 13.43 -3.05 16.64
N TYR A 240 13.36 -2.84 15.33
CA TYR A 240 12.13 -2.37 14.66
C TYR A 240 11.14 -3.51 14.34
N GLY A 241 11.61 -4.73 14.09
CA GLY A 241 10.75 -5.88 13.83
C GLY A 241 9.67 -6.13 14.90
N PRO A 242 10.01 -6.15 16.20
CA PRO A 242 9.01 -6.25 17.27
C PRO A 242 7.97 -5.11 17.26
N VAL A 243 8.38 -3.88 16.93
CA VAL A 243 7.47 -2.73 16.82
C VAL A 243 6.49 -2.92 15.68
N LEU A 244 6.96 -3.41 14.52
CA LEU A 244 6.11 -3.73 13.38
C LEU A 244 5.06 -4.79 13.75
N ILE A 245 5.48 -5.88 14.41
CA ILE A 245 4.57 -6.93 14.88
C ILE A 245 3.56 -6.38 15.88
N LEU A 246 4.01 -5.56 16.85
CA LEU A 246 3.12 -4.95 17.83
C LEU A 246 2.10 -4.02 17.16
N SER A 247 2.53 -3.23 16.17
CA SER A 247 1.64 -2.40 15.38
C SER A 247 0.58 -3.23 14.68
N MET A 248 0.97 -4.30 13.98
CA MET A 248 0.05 -5.24 13.36
C MET A 248 -0.99 -5.76 14.36
N VAL A 249 -0.57 -6.19 15.55
CA VAL A 249 -1.48 -6.66 16.61
C VAL A 249 -2.42 -5.55 17.08
N VAL A 250 -1.93 -4.31 17.25
CA VAL A 250 -2.76 -3.16 17.64
C VAL A 250 -3.79 -2.83 16.57
N PHE A 251 -3.42 -2.84 15.28
CA PHE A 251 -4.33 -2.62 14.16
C PHE A 251 -5.42 -3.71 14.10
N VAL A 252 -5.05 -4.98 14.25
CA VAL A 252 -6.01 -6.10 14.31
C VAL A 252 -6.93 -5.97 15.52
N ARG A 253 -6.38 -5.67 16.71
CA ARG A 253 -7.18 -5.47 17.93
C ARG A 253 -8.14 -4.29 17.79
N ALA A 254 -7.70 -3.17 17.22
CA ALA A 254 -8.54 -2.02 16.94
C ALA A 254 -9.70 -2.39 16.01
N ALA A 255 -9.44 -3.24 15.01
CA ALA A 255 -10.49 -3.75 14.12
C ALA A 255 -11.47 -4.68 14.83
N MET A 256 -10.98 -5.61 15.66
CA MET A 256 -11.83 -6.49 16.47
C MET A 256 -12.72 -5.71 17.45
N GLN A 257 -12.19 -4.64 18.04
CA GLN A 257 -12.91 -3.74 18.94
C GLN A 257 -13.83 -2.75 18.21
N ARG A 258 -13.89 -2.80 16.86
CA ARG A 258 -14.70 -1.89 16.03
C ARG A 258 -14.39 -0.42 16.31
N ARG A 259 -13.11 -0.10 16.55
CA ARG A 259 -12.65 1.28 16.76
C ARG A 259 -12.99 2.16 15.55
N PRO A 260 -13.25 3.46 15.76
CA PRO A 260 -13.52 4.38 14.66
C PRO A 260 -12.30 4.49 13.73
N PRO A 261 -12.51 4.76 12.42
CA PRO A 261 -11.42 4.85 11.44
C PRO A 261 -10.39 5.95 11.75
N GLN A 262 -10.78 6.95 12.55
CA GLN A 262 -9.88 8.02 13.01
C GLN A 262 -8.74 7.47 13.88
N ASP A 263 -9.00 6.44 14.69
CA ASP A 263 -7.98 5.81 15.53
C ASP A 263 -6.86 5.20 14.66
N PHE A 264 -7.21 4.64 13.50
CA PHE A 264 -6.26 4.08 12.54
C PHE A 264 -5.41 5.17 11.88
N LEU A 265 -5.99 6.34 11.61
CA LEU A 265 -5.28 7.52 11.09
C LEU A 265 -4.27 8.10 12.08
N VAL A 266 -4.50 7.93 13.39
CA VAL A 266 -3.55 8.34 14.43
C VAL A 266 -2.49 7.25 14.67
N LEU A 267 -2.89 5.98 14.62
CA LEU A 267 -1.98 4.83 14.79
C LEU A 267 -0.95 4.74 13.67
N ALA A 268 -1.34 4.95 12.41
CA ALA A 268 -0.45 4.85 11.26
C ALA A 268 0.81 5.75 11.35
N PRO A 269 0.69 7.09 11.54
CA PRO A 269 1.84 7.96 11.70
C PRO A 269 2.63 7.66 12.98
N GLY A 270 1.96 7.19 14.05
CA GLY A 270 2.65 6.70 15.25
C GLY A 270 3.67 5.61 14.93
N THR A 271 3.28 4.62 14.12
CA THR A 271 4.21 3.57 13.66
C THR A 271 5.40 4.12 12.89
N VAL A 272 5.16 5.08 11.99
CA VAL A 272 6.21 5.70 11.17
C VAL A 272 7.16 6.53 12.04
N LEU A 273 6.64 7.30 12.98
CA LEU A 273 7.45 8.09 13.91
C LEU A 273 8.32 7.20 14.81
N VAL A 274 7.79 6.07 15.27
CA VAL A 274 8.57 5.10 16.03
C VAL A 274 9.64 4.42 15.17
N ALA A 275 9.43 4.28 13.85
CA ALA A 275 10.43 3.70 12.94
C ALA A 275 11.71 4.55 12.82
N LEU A 276 11.57 5.88 12.85
CA LEU A 276 12.69 6.82 12.65
C LEU A 276 13.90 6.59 13.57
N PRO A 277 13.75 6.52 14.91
CA PRO A 277 14.90 6.28 15.79
C PRO A 277 15.59 4.94 15.52
N PHE A 278 14.86 3.88 15.12
CA PHE A 278 15.48 2.60 14.77
C PHE A 278 16.27 2.68 13.47
N VAL A 279 15.76 3.38 12.45
CA VAL A 279 16.48 3.60 11.19
C VAL A 279 17.77 4.41 11.44
N ILE A 280 17.69 5.45 12.27
CA ILE A 280 18.84 6.27 12.65
C ILE A 280 19.87 5.44 13.44
N ALA A 281 19.43 4.70 14.46
CA ALA A 281 20.30 3.85 15.27
C ALA A 281 20.96 2.75 14.43
N ALA A 282 20.21 2.12 13.53
CA ALA A 282 20.73 1.13 12.59
C ALA A 282 21.82 1.72 11.69
N GLY A 283 21.63 2.95 11.19
CA GLY A 283 22.61 3.67 10.39
C GLY A 283 23.89 3.99 11.17
N ILE A 284 23.77 4.55 12.37
CA ILE A 284 24.91 4.87 13.25
C ILE A 284 25.70 3.60 13.60
N HIS A 285 25.00 2.52 13.95
CA HIS A 285 25.65 1.27 14.31
C HIS A 285 26.35 0.61 13.11
N ALA A 286 25.71 0.63 11.94
CA ALA A 286 26.29 0.14 10.70
C ALA A 286 27.61 0.85 10.36
N ASP A 287 27.65 2.17 10.46
CA ASP A 287 28.88 2.96 10.24
C ASP A 287 29.95 2.68 11.30
N SER A 288 29.57 2.63 12.59
CA SER A 288 30.51 2.29 13.68
C SER A 288 31.20 0.94 13.46
N VAL A 289 30.44 -0.09 13.06
CA VAL A 289 30.99 -1.41 12.73
C VAL A 289 31.87 -1.34 11.49
N ALA A 290 31.48 -0.58 10.46
CA ALA A 290 32.30 -0.41 9.25
C ALA A 290 33.69 0.16 9.58
N ARG A 291 33.77 1.17 10.45
CA ARG A 291 35.05 1.80 10.83
C ARG A 291 35.97 0.85 11.61
N ALA A 292 35.40 -0.11 12.34
CA ALA A 292 36.16 -1.09 13.12
C ALA A 292 36.79 -2.19 12.25
N ILE A 293 36.33 -2.37 11.00
CA ILE A 293 36.85 -3.39 10.09
C ILE A 293 37.97 -2.82 9.22
N THR A 294 39.08 -3.55 9.13
CA THR A 294 40.18 -3.27 8.22
C THR A 294 39.88 -3.81 6.82
N CYS A 295 40.22 -3.01 5.81
CA CYS A 295 40.49 -3.48 4.46
C CYS A 295 41.97 -3.90 4.41
#